data_AF-A0A528X7N5-F1
#
_entry.id   AF-A0A528X7N5-F1
#
_cell.length_a   1.000
_cell.length_b   1.000
_cell.length_c   1.000
_cell.angle_alpha   90.00
_cell.angle_beta   90.00
_cell.angle_gamma   90.00
#
_symmetry.space_group_name_H-M   'P 1'
#
loop_
_entity.id
_entity.type
_entity.pdbx_description
1 polymer ?
#
loop_
_entity_poly.entity_id
_entity_poly.type
_entity_poly.pdbx_seq_one_letter_code
_entity_poly.pdbx_strand_id
1 'polypeptide(L)' 'IIVAVPVSPPETVAELAREADRVVCLSQPGRFRALGYHYQSFPQLSDGEVIAAMDEAAHSRKAGRHGNQKVTHKQRGLR' A
#
# COMPACT_ATOMS: atom_id res chain seq x y z
N ILE A 1 5.74 0.70 12.40
CA ILE A 1 5.17 -0.14 11.32
C ILE A 1 3.64 -0.08 11.38
N ILE A 2 2.99 0.20 10.25
CA ILE A 2 1.53 0.10 10.10
C ILE A 2 1.23 -1.02 9.12
N VAL A 3 0.34 -1.94 9.50
CA VAL A 3 -0.18 -2.97 8.59
C VAL A 3 -1.56 -2.54 8.11
N ALA A 4 -1.73 -2.46 6.79
CA ALA A 4 -3.00 -2.11 6.17
C ALA A 4 -3.40 -3.24 5.19
N VAL A 5 -4.49 -3.92 5.50
CA VAL A 5 -4.99 -5.04 4.69
C VAL A 5 -6.50 -4.89 4.45
N PRO A 6 -7.01 -5.21 3.25
CA PRO A 6 -8.44 -5.08 2.97
C PRO A 6 -9.28 -6.10 3.74
N VAL A 7 -8.79 -7.33 3.92
CA VAL A 7 -9.50 -8.41 4.63
C VAL A 7 -8.52 -9.34 5.32
N SER A 8 -8.87 -9.81 6.51
CA SER A 8 -8.07 -10.78 7.28
C SER A 8 -8.92 -11.46 8.36
N PRO A 9 -8.67 -12.73 8.75
CA PRO A 9 -9.33 -13.33 9.90
C PRO A 9 -9.12 -12.53 11.18
N PRO A 10 -10.10 -12.47 12.11
CA PRO A 10 -9.96 -11.76 13.38
C PRO A 10 -8.72 -12.18 14.19
N GLU A 11 -8.40 -13.48 14.20
CA GLU A 11 -7.23 -14.04 14.88
C GLU A 11 -5.91 -13.52 14.30
N THR A 12 -5.80 -13.45 12.97
CA THR A 12 -4.60 -12.91 12.30
C THR A 12 -4.44 -11.41 12.56
N VAL A 13 -5.54 -10.65 12.59
CA VAL A 13 -5.49 -9.23 12.99
C VAL A 13 -4.99 -9.07 14.42
N ALA A 14 -5.46 -9.93 15.34
CA ALA A 14 -5.01 -9.91 16.74
C ALA A 14 -3.53 -10.26 16.88
N GLU A 15 -3.03 -11.21 16.10
CA GLU A 15 -1.60 -11.55 16.04
C GLU A 15 -0.77 -10.38 15.52
N LEU A 16 -1.16 -9.78 14.39
CA LEU A 16 -0.46 -8.64 13.79
C LEU A 16 -0.44 -7.42 14.72
N ALA A 17 -1.51 -7.20 15.49
CA ALA A 17 -1.59 -6.10 16.46
C ALA A 17 -0.58 -6.22 17.61
N ARG A 18 0.04 -7.39 17.80
CA ARG A 18 1.13 -7.59 18.77
C ARG A 18 2.50 -7.20 18.23
N GLU A 19 2.65 -7.10 16.91
CA GLU A 19 3.94 -6.86 16.25
C GLU A 19 4.02 -5.49 15.58
N ALA A 20 2.88 -4.94 15.13
CA ALA A 20 2.81 -3.64 14.48
C ALA A 20 2.32 -2.55 15.45
N ASP A 21 2.73 -1.29 15.22
CA ASP A 21 2.24 -0.16 16.00
C ASP A 21 0.73 0.03 15.78
N ARG A 22 0.25 -0.25 14.56
CA ARG A 22 -1.15 -0.11 14.15
C ARG A 22 -1.52 -1.12 13.07
N VAL A 23 -2.71 -1.69 13.20
CA VAL A 23 -3.34 -2.53 12.15
C VAL A 23 -4.63 -1.85 11.69
N VAL A 24 -4.79 -1.74 10.37
CA VAL A 24 -6.02 -1.25 9.71
C VAL A 24 -6.56 -2.36 8.83
N CYS A 25 -7.73 -2.90 9.19
CA CYS A 25 -8.39 -3.97 8.45
C CYS A 25 -9.84 -3.59 8.15
N LEU A 26 -10.24 -3.57 6.87
CA LEU A 26 -11.59 -3.13 6.46
C LEU A 26 -12.66 -4.21 6.72
N SER A 27 -12.29 -5.49 6.65
CA SER A 27 -13.21 -6.61 6.85
C SER A 27 -12.55 -7.74 7.63
N GLN A 28 -13.19 -8.20 8.71
CA GLN A 28 -12.72 -9.27 9.58
C GLN A 28 -13.74 -10.41 9.68
N PRO A 29 -13.90 -11.21 8.61
CA PRO A 29 -14.92 -12.26 8.56
C PRO A 29 -14.58 -13.42 9.51
N GLY A 30 -15.54 -13.83 10.35
CA GLY A 30 -15.36 -14.94 11.29
C GLY A 30 -15.29 -16.34 10.64
N ARG A 31 -15.67 -16.49 9.37
CA ARG A 31 -15.47 -17.72 8.58
C ARG A 31 -14.62 -17.39 7.36
N PHE A 32 -13.32 -17.61 7.48
CA PHE A 32 -12.36 -17.31 6.42
C PHE A 32 -11.97 -18.60 5.69
N ARG A 33 -12.35 -18.73 4.41
CA ARG A 33 -12.08 -19.95 3.62
C ARG A 33 -10.83 -19.80 2.77
N ALA A 34 -10.84 -18.83 1.86
CA ALA A 34 -9.70 -18.47 1.04
C ALA A 34 -9.80 -16.99 0.66
N LEU A 35 -8.67 -16.35 0.41
CA LEU A 35 -8.60 -14.92 0.06
C LEU A 35 -9.47 -14.55 -1.14
N GLY A 36 -9.48 -15.38 -2.19
CA GLY A 36 -10.23 -15.13 -3.41
C GLY A 36 -11.75 -15.02 -3.21
N TYR A 37 -12.33 -15.60 -2.14
CA TYR A 37 -13.77 -15.43 -1.84
C TYR A 37 -14.16 -13.98 -1.52
N HIS A 38 -13.19 -13.14 -1.16
CA HIS A 38 -13.42 -11.75 -0.77
C HIS A 38 -13.20 -10.76 -1.92
N TYR A 39 -12.84 -11.24 -3.12
CA TYR A 39 -12.65 -10.42 -4.31
C TYR A 39 -13.53 -10.91 -5.45
N GLN A 40 -14.16 -9.98 -6.17
CA GLN A 40 -14.92 -10.32 -7.37
C GLN A 40 -14.02 -10.88 -8.49
N SER A 41 -12.77 -10.45 -8.55
CA SER A 41 -11.75 -10.92 -9.48
C SER A 41 -10.45 -11.16 -8.74
N PHE A 42 -9.91 -12.37 -8.87
CA PHE A 42 -8.67 -12.79 -8.19
C PHE A 42 -7.79 -13.63 -9.12
N PRO A 43 -7.34 -13.07 -10.26
CA PRO A 43 -6.46 -13.77 -11.18
C PRO A 43 -5.08 -13.98 -10.54
N GLN A 44 -4.39 -15.02 -11.00
CA GLN A 44 -2.97 -15.19 -10.66
C GLN A 44 -2.14 -14.08 -11.30
N LEU A 45 -1.23 -13.50 -10.53
CA LEU A 45 -0.25 -12.53 -11.02
C LEU A 45 1.01 -13.23 -11.51
N SER A 46 1.51 -12.80 -12.66
CA SER A 46 2.81 -13.24 -13.20
C SER A 46 3.95 -12.37 -12.68
N ASP A 47 5.17 -12.93 -12.67
CA ASP A 47 6.38 -12.17 -12.30
C ASP A 47 6.58 -10.93 -13.17
N GLY A 48 6.24 -11.02 -14.46
CA GLY A 48 6.34 -9.90 -15.40
C GLY A 48 5.43 -8.72 -15.02
N GLU A 49 4.19 -9.01 -14.60
CA GLU A 49 3.24 -7.97 -14.13
C GLU A 49 3.73 -7.31 -12.83
N VAL A 50 4.31 -8.10 -11.93
CA VAL A 50 4.90 -7.57 -10.68
C VAL A 50 6.06 -6.63 -10.98
N ILE A 51 6.99 -7.03 -11.86
CA ILE A 51 8.13 -6.19 -12.26
C ILE A 51 7.64 -4.89 -12.90
N ALA A 52 6.68 -4.96 -13.83
CA ALA A 52 6.13 -3.78 -14.48
C ALA A 52 5.50 -2.79 -13.48
N ALA A 53 4.72 -3.29 -12.50
CA ALA A 53 4.13 -2.45 -11.47
C ALA A 53 5.17 -1.78 -10.56
N MET A 54 6.24 -2.51 -10.21
CA MET A 54 7.34 -1.94 -9.43
C MET A 54 8.08 -0.83 -10.19
N ASP A 55 8.34 -1.03 -11.48
CA ASP A 55 8.94 -0.03 -12.34
C ASP A 55 8.05 1.21 -12.45
N GLU A 56 6.75 1.04 -12.71
CA GLU A 56 5.79 2.16 -12.76
C GLU A 56 5.80 2.98 -11.45
N ALA A 57 5.78 2.31 -10.30
CA ALA A 57 5.86 2.96 -9.00
C ALA A 57 7.19 3.72 -8.82
N ALA A 58 8.30 3.17 -9.28
CA ALA A 58 9.60 3.84 -9.25
C ALA A 58 9.63 5.10 -10.13
N HIS A 59 9.00 5.07 -11.30
CA HIS A 59 8.87 6.23 -12.19
C HIS A 59 7.96 7.31 -11.58
N SER A 60 6.81 6.92 -11.04
CA SER A 60 5.85 7.82 -10.37
C SER A 60 6.49 8.55 -9.19
N ARG A 61 7.33 7.84 -8.41
CA ARG A 61 8.13 8.45 -7.34
C ARG A 61 9.15 9.47 -7.85
N LYS A 62 9.80 9.22 -8.99
CA LYS A 62 10.73 10.17 -9.59
C LYS A 62 9.99 11.42 -10.07
N ALA A 63 8.82 11.26 -10.70
CA ALA A 63 7.98 12.39 -11.13
C ALA A 63 7.54 13.27 -9.94
N GLY A 64 7.10 12.65 -8.83
CA GLY A 64 6.76 13.39 -7.60
C GLY A 64 7.94 14.13 -6.96
N ARG A 65 9.17 13.61 -7.08
CA ARG A 65 10.39 14.27 -6.57
C ARG A 65 10.87 15.46 -7.41
N HIS A 66 10.52 15.53 -8.70
CA HIS A 66 10.85 16.68 -9.56
C HIS A 66 9.84 17.83 -9.41
N GLY A 67 8.60 17.56 -8.98
CA GLY A 67 7.62 18.60 -8.65
C GLY A 67 7.95 19.37 -7.37
N ASN A 68 8.58 18.72 -6.38
CA ASN A 68 8.87 19.33 -5.08
C ASN A 68 10.17 20.19 -5.06
N GLN A 69 10.99 20.17 -6.12
CA GLN A 69 12.23 20.95 -6.21
C GLN A 69 12.03 22.37 -6.76
N LYS A 70 10.88 22.70 -7.36
CA LYS A 70 10.63 24.05 -7.89
C LYS A 70 10.16 25.06 -6.83
N VAL A 71 9.76 24.62 -5.64
CA VAL A 71 9.19 25.51 -4.59
C VAL A 71 10.28 26.20 -3.75
N THR A 72 11.51 25.67 -3.69
CA THR A 72 12.55 26.16 -2.77
C THR A 72 13.38 27.34 -3.29
N HIS A 73 13.16 27.85 -4.52
CA HIS A 73 14.01 28.90 -5.09
C HIS A 73 13.35 30.27 -5.33
N LYS A 74 12.09 30.51 -4.90
CA LYS A 74 11.41 31.82 -5.11
C LYS A 74 11.13 32.64 -3.85
N GLN A 75 11.91 32.47 -2.78
CA GLN A 75 11.84 33.32 -1.58
C GLN A 75 13.23 33.75 -1.09
N ARG A 76 14.03 34.33 -1.99
CA ARG A 76 15.13 35.23 -1.62
C ARG A 76 15.24 36.30 -2.69
N GLY A 77 14.50 37.39 -2.51
CA GLY A 77 14.54 38.52 -3.42
C GLY A 77 13.19 39.22 -3.53
N LEU A 78 12.71 39.81 -2.44
CA LEU A 78 12.09 41.11 -2.55
C LEU A 78 12.44 41.93 -1.31
N ARG A 79 13.01 43.08 -1.62
CA ARG A 79 13.42 44.22 -0.79
C ARG A 79 12.59 44.45 0.47
#